data_AF-A0A4Q2AB11-F1
#
_entry.id   AF-A0A4Q2AB11-F1
#
_cell.length_a   1.000
_cell.length_b   1.000
_cell.length_c   1.000
_cell.angle_alpha   90.00
_cell.angle_beta   90.00
_cell.angle_gamma   90.00
#
_symmetry.space_group_name_H-M   'P 1'
#
loop_
_entity.id
_entity.type
_entity.pdbx_description
1 polymer ?
#
loop_
_entity_poly.entity_id
_entity_poly.type
_entity_poly.pdbx_seq_one_letter_code
_entity_poly.pdbx_strand_id
1 'polypeptide(L)'
;MEERFWTEGADSARSMTAKGAVLVFPYPVGILRGNDIWRESQVAQRWRTVAFSEHCFTSEKDVAILAYHVSAERDDTPIYEALCTSSYLNDNGTWRRMVHQQTPLS
;
A
#
# COMPACT_ATOMS: atom_id res chain seq x y z
N MET A 1 -9.69 1.99 4.19
CA MET A 1 -8.58 1.11 4.62
C MET A 1 -7.30 1.50 3.93
N GLU A 2 -7.26 1.49 2.58
CA GLU A 2 -6.01 1.73 1.83
C GLU A 2 -5.31 3.06 2.20
N GLU A 3 -6.07 4.14 2.32
CA GLU A 3 -5.59 5.47 2.73
C GLU A 3 -4.71 5.44 4.00
N ARG A 4 -5.03 4.56 4.95
CA ARG A 4 -4.29 4.46 6.22
C ARG A 4 -2.88 3.92 6.06
N PHE A 5 -2.61 3.13 5.03
CA PHE A 5 -1.23 2.69 4.72
C PHE A 5 -0.36 3.86 4.27
N TRP A 6 -0.96 4.96 3.81
CA TRP A 6 -0.24 6.17 3.44
C TRP A 6 -0.06 7.12 4.62
N THR A 7 -1.09 7.31 5.45
CA THR A 7 -1.13 8.42 6.42
C THR A 7 -0.90 8.02 7.88
N GLU A 8 -1.17 6.77 8.29
CA GLU A 8 -1.16 6.36 9.71
C GLU A 8 0.17 5.70 10.16
N GLY A 9 1.15 5.60 9.27
CA GLY A 9 2.50 5.13 9.58
C GLY A 9 2.65 3.61 9.79
N ALA A 10 3.86 3.21 10.21
CA ALA A 10 4.32 1.82 10.16
C ALA A 10 3.54 0.85 11.07
N ASP A 11 3.16 1.26 12.28
CA ASP A 11 2.47 0.37 13.23
C ASP A 11 1.05 0.05 12.77
N SER A 12 0.32 1.05 12.27
CA SER A 12 -1.00 0.86 11.65
C SER A 12 -0.86 -0.05 10.42
N ALA A 13 0.06 0.28 9.51
CA ALA A 13 0.34 -0.52 8.32
C ALA A 13 0.67 -1.98 8.66
N ARG A 14 1.43 -2.23 9.74
CA ARG A 14 1.80 -3.56 10.20
C ARG A 14 0.63 -4.38 10.70
N SER A 15 -0.26 -3.76 11.48
CA SER A 15 -1.47 -4.44 11.98
C SER A 15 -2.44 -4.83 10.86
N MET A 16 -2.47 -4.05 9.77
CA MET A 16 -3.36 -4.24 8.64
C MET A 16 -2.73 -5.03 7.47
N THR A 17 -1.46 -5.46 7.58
CA THR A 17 -0.77 -6.25 6.57
C THR A 17 -0.69 -7.71 7.01
N ALA A 18 -0.97 -8.64 6.10
CA ALA A 18 -0.91 -10.06 6.40
C ALA A 18 0.55 -10.53 6.58
N LYS A 19 0.77 -11.54 7.43
CA LYS A 19 2.11 -12.11 7.71
C LYS A 19 2.82 -12.61 6.44
N GLY A 20 2.06 -13.13 5.48
CA GLY A 20 2.56 -13.65 4.20
C GLY A 20 2.57 -12.63 3.06
N ALA A 21 2.43 -11.34 3.35
CA ALA A 21 2.28 -10.32 2.32
C ALA A 21 3.51 -10.23 1.40
N VAL A 22 3.24 -9.83 0.15
CA VAL A 22 4.23 -9.55 -0.89
C VAL A 22 4.01 -8.14 -1.40
N LEU A 23 5.04 -7.30 -1.29
CA LEU A 23 4.98 -5.92 -1.74
C LEU A 23 6.01 -5.71 -2.84
N VAL A 24 5.65 -4.95 -3.86
CA VAL A 24 6.52 -4.60 -4.97
C VAL A 24 6.63 -3.08 -5.02
N PHE A 25 7.84 -2.60 -4.75
CA PHE A 25 8.15 -1.18 -4.80
C PHE A 25 9.06 -0.86 -5.99
N PRO A 26 9.15 0.42 -6.38
CA PRO A 26 10.02 0.85 -7.47
C PRO A 26 11.48 0.50 -7.20
N TYR A 27 12.28 0.35 -8.26
CA TYR A 27 13.72 0.18 -8.12
C TYR A 27 14.32 1.33 -7.29
N PRO A 28 15.27 1.07 -6.37
CA PRO A 28 16.00 -0.19 -6.15
C PRO A 28 15.35 -1.20 -5.17
N VAL A 29 14.18 -0.89 -4.59
CA VAL A 29 13.61 -1.71 -3.50
C VAL A 29 13.18 -3.10 -4.00
N GLY A 30 12.43 -3.15 -5.10
CA GLY A 30 11.98 -4.42 -5.68
C GLY A 30 10.95 -5.14 -4.80
N ILE A 31 11.10 -6.46 -4.65
CA ILE A 31 10.11 -7.34 -4.00
C ILE A 31 10.44 -7.54 -2.52
N LEU A 32 9.50 -7.18 -1.65
CA LEU A 32 9.57 -7.37 -0.20
C LEU A 32 8.57 -8.43 0.25
N ARG A 33 8.95 -9.24 1.24
CA ARG A 33 8.08 -10.29 1.80
C ARG A 33 8.23 -10.39 3.31
N GLY A 34 7.13 -10.75 3.98
CA GLY A 34 7.14 -11.07 5.42
C GLY A 34 7.75 -9.96 6.28
N ASN A 35 8.78 -10.29 7.08
CA ASN A 35 9.37 -9.32 8.00
C ASN A 35 10.26 -8.27 7.30
N ASP A 36 10.76 -8.53 6.09
CA ASP A 36 11.63 -7.59 5.38
C ASP A 36 10.88 -6.32 4.94
N ILE A 37 9.56 -6.43 4.81
CA ILE A 37 8.64 -5.29 4.57
C ILE A 37 8.87 -4.17 5.59
N TRP A 38 9.07 -4.51 6.86
CA TRP A 38 9.17 -3.53 7.95
C TRP A 38 10.56 -2.95 8.14
N ARG A 39 11.55 -3.47 7.39
CA ARG A 39 12.90 -2.90 7.34
C ARG A 39 13.01 -1.81 6.30
N GLU A 40 12.06 -1.74 5.36
CA GLU A 40 12.04 -0.75 4.31
C GLU A 40 11.40 0.56 4.78
N SER A 41 12.18 1.63 4.72
CA SER A 41 11.75 3.00 5.02
C SER A 41 10.60 3.48 4.13
N GLN A 42 10.53 3.01 2.88
CA GLN A 42 9.44 3.35 1.95
C GLN A 42 8.07 2.85 2.40
N VAL A 43 8.02 1.77 3.21
CA VAL A 43 6.77 1.23 3.76
C VAL A 43 6.26 2.07 4.93
N ALA A 44 7.14 2.81 5.59
CA ALA A 44 6.86 3.60 6.78
C ALA A 44 6.77 5.11 6.50
N GLN A 45 6.58 5.51 5.24
CA GLN A 45 6.55 6.92 4.89
C GLN A 45 5.35 7.62 5.53
N ARG A 46 5.62 8.79 6.10
CA ARG A 46 4.62 9.65 6.73
C ARG A 46 4.07 10.62 5.70
N TRP A 47 3.20 10.13 4.83
CA TRP A 47 2.47 11.02 3.94
C TRP A 47 1.52 11.88 4.76
N ARG A 48 1.50 13.18 4.48
CA ARG A 48 0.60 14.14 5.15
C ARG A 48 -0.80 14.04 4.56
N THR A 49 -0.88 13.99 3.23
CA THR A 49 -2.12 13.88 2.49
C THR A 49 -1.95 12.87 1.37
N VAL A 50 -3.08 12.28 0.97
CA VAL A 50 -3.14 11.38 -0.16
C VAL A 50 -4.49 11.56 -0.85
N ALA A 51 -4.47 11.67 -2.17
CA ALA A 51 -5.65 11.76 -3.01
C ALA A 51 -5.68 10.56 -3.95
N PHE A 52 -6.86 9.94 -4.07
CA PHE A 52 -7.07 8.74 -4.87
C PHE A 52 -7.93 9.11 -6.07
N SER A 53 -7.53 8.70 -7.26
CA SER A 53 -8.30 8.85 -8.50
C SER A 53 -8.26 7.57 -9.32
N GLU A 54 -9.05 7.52 -10.39
CA GLU A 54 -9.03 6.42 -11.38
C GLU A 54 -9.10 5.02 -10.74
N HIS A 55 -9.97 4.84 -9.75
CA HIS A 55 -10.01 3.59 -8.99
C HIS A 55 -10.87 2.52 -9.68
N CYS A 56 -10.38 1.30 -9.65
CA CYS A 56 -11.09 0.09 -10.03
C CYS A 56 -11.13 -0.85 -8.82
N PHE A 57 -12.33 -1.25 -8.40
CA PHE A 57 -12.54 -2.14 -7.27
C PHE A 57 -13.30 -3.39 -7.70
N THR A 58 -12.83 -4.54 -7.24
CA THR A 58 -13.57 -5.80 -7.35
C THR A 58 -13.38 -6.63 -6.09
N SER A 59 -14.35 -7.49 -5.79
CA SER A 59 -14.27 -8.42 -4.67
C SER A 59 -14.94 -9.73 -5.02
N GLU A 60 -14.31 -10.84 -4.64
CA GLU A 60 -14.87 -12.17 -4.77
C GLU A 60 -14.54 -13.00 -3.53
N LYS A 61 -15.60 -13.49 -2.86
CA LYS A 61 -15.50 -14.22 -1.57
C LYS A 61 -14.69 -13.40 -0.56
N ASP A 62 -13.59 -13.97 -0.09
CA ASP A 62 -12.71 -13.39 0.92
C ASP A 62 -11.60 -12.54 0.31
N VAL A 63 -11.63 -12.24 -0.99
CA VAL A 63 -10.60 -11.47 -1.67
C VAL A 63 -11.19 -10.17 -2.21
N ALA A 64 -10.47 -9.06 -1.99
CA ALA A 64 -10.77 -7.78 -2.62
C ALA A 64 -9.53 -7.24 -3.33
N ILE A 65 -9.72 -6.58 -4.47
CA ILE A 65 -8.67 -5.95 -5.26
C ILE A 65 -9.06 -4.48 -5.47
N LEU A 66 -8.09 -3.60 -5.24
CA LEU A 66 -8.20 -2.18 -5.50
C LEU A 66 -7.00 -1.76 -6.35
N ALA A 67 -7.26 -1.31 -7.57
CA ALA A 67 -6.31 -0.55 -8.38
C ALA A 67 -6.68 0.93 -8.33
N TYR A 68 -5.70 1.81 -8.28
CA TYR A 68 -5.93 3.25 -8.14
C TYR A 68 -4.72 4.06 -8.60
N HIS A 69 -4.98 5.29 -9.03
CA HIS A 69 -3.98 6.32 -9.12
C HIS A 69 -3.89 7.07 -7.78
N VAL A 70 -2.67 7.40 -7.36
CA VAL A 70 -2.42 8.09 -6.10
C VAL A 70 -1.55 9.31 -6.32
N SER A 71 -1.96 10.42 -5.69
CA SER A 71 -1.19 11.65 -5.53
C SER A 71 -0.94 11.86 -4.04
N ALA A 72 0.32 11.81 -3.61
CA ALA A 72 0.69 11.84 -2.20
C ALA A 72 1.67 12.98 -1.88
N GLU A 73 1.44 13.67 -0.77
CA GLU A 73 2.25 14.81 -0.32
C GLU A 73 2.92 14.53 1.02
N ARG A 74 4.18 14.93 1.15
CA ARG A 74 4.92 14.98 2.41
C ARG A 74 5.96 16.11 2.36
N ASP A 75 6.53 16.42 3.52
CA ASP A 75 7.49 17.51 3.65
C ASP A 75 8.70 17.37 2.73
N ASP A 76 9.13 18.51 2.20
CA ASP A 76 10.39 18.70 1.47
C ASP A 76 10.59 17.77 0.25
N THR A 77 9.50 17.21 -0.29
CA THR A 77 9.52 16.41 -1.52
C THR A 77 8.40 16.83 -2.49
N PRO A 78 8.63 16.73 -3.81
CA PRO A 78 7.56 16.87 -4.79
C PRO A 78 6.40 15.88 -4.51
N ILE A 79 5.23 16.21 -5.06
CA ILE A 79 4.08 15.31 -5.06
C ILE A 79 4.51 13.99 -5.70
N TYR A 80 4.24 12.90 -5.01
CA TYR A 80 4.49 11.56 -5.51
C TYR A 80 3.24 11.02 -6.19
N GLU A 81 3.40 10.64 -7.46
CA GLU A 81 2.34 10.09 -8.28
C GLU A 81 2.65 8.63 -8.62
N ALA A 82 1.70 7.73 -8.41
CA ALA A 82 1.85 6.33 -8.76
C ALA A 82 0.53 5.64 -9.13
N LEU A 83 0.63 4.63 -10.01
CA LEU A 83 -0.40 3.61 -10.15
C LEU A 83 -0.13 2.50 -9.14
N CYS A 84 -1.16 2.19 -8.36
CA CYS A 84 -1.07 1.23 -7.29
C CYS A 84 -2.10 0.11 -7.45
N THR A 85 -1.71 -1.10 -7.06
CA THR A 85 -2.64 -2.23 -6.91
C THR A 85 -2.46 -2.84 -5.54
N SER A 86 -3.55 -3.01 -4.82
CA SER A 86 -3.61 -3.70 -3.54
C SER A 86 -4.61 -4.84 -3.58
N SER A 87 -4.23 -5.98 -3.01
CA SER A 87 -5.13 -7.11 -2.79
C SER A 87 -5.24 -7.41 -1.31
N TYR A 88 -6.45 -7.75 -0.89
CA TYR A 88 -6.81 -7.95 0.50
C TYR A 88 -7.43 -9.33 0.68
N LEU A 89 -7.13 -9.94 1.82
CA LEU A 89 -7.79 -11.15 2.29
C LEU A 89 -8.65 -10.81 3.51
N ASN A 90 -9.89 -11.27 3.49
CA ASN A 90 -10.77 -11.31 4.64
C ASN A 90 -10.44 -12.57 5.45
N ASP A 91 -9.83 -12.38 6.61
CA ASP A 91 -9.58 -13.45 7.57
C ASP A 91 -10.62 -13.33 8.69
N ASN A 92 -11.73 -14.05 8.54
CA ASN A 92 -12.83 -14.13 9.52
C ASN A 92 -13.34 -12.76 9.99
N GLY A 93 -13.64 -11.87 9.05
CA GLY A 93 -14.11 -10.51 9.31
C GLY A 93 -12.98 -9.47 9.44
N THR A 94 -11.72 -9.90 9.46
CA THR A 94 -10.55 -9.00 9.52
C THR A 94 -9.89 -8.90 8.15
N TRP A 95 -10.04 -7.76 7.50
CA TRP A 95 -9.34 -7.49 6.24
C TRP A 95 -7.87 -7.18 6.48
N ARG A 96 -6.99 -7.84 5.72
CA ARG A 96 -5.55 -7.55 5.71
C ARG A 96 -5.02 -7.46 4.29
N ARG A 97 -4.12 -6.51 4.03
CA ARG A 97 -3.42 -6.38 2.74
C ARG A 97 -2.45 -7.54 2.57
N MET A 98 -2.61 -8.28 1.48
CA MET A 98 -1.78 -9.43 1.08
C MET A 98 -0.79 -9.05 -0.02
N VAL A 99 -1.20 -8.19 -0.94
CA VAL A 99 -0.36 -7.73 -2.05
C VAL A 99 -0.45 -6.22 -2.15
N HIS A 100 0.67 -5.58 -2.44
CA HIS A 100 0.70 -4.18 -2.84
C HIS A 100 1.77 -3.99 -3.91
N GLN A 101 1.49 -3.21 -4.95
CA GLN A 101 2.47 -2.78 -5.92
C GLN A 101 2.32 -1.28 -6.15
N GLN A 102 3.45 -0.60 -6.36
CA GLN A 102 3.49 0.78 -6.82
C GLN A 102 4.31 0.89 -8.12
N THR A 103 3.74 1.60 -9.10
CA THR A 103 4.40 1.99 -10.34
C THR A 103 4.38 3.52 -10.43
N PRO A 104 5.49 4.22 -10.17
CA PRO A 104 5.55 5.68 -10.21
C PRO A 104 5.27 6.20 -11.62
N LEU A 105 4.63 7.35 -11.72
CA LEU A 105 4.34 8.00 -13.01
C LEU A 105 5.40 9.01 -13.46
N SER A 106 6.40 9.31 -12.61
CA SER A 106 7.58 10.11 -12.94
C SER A 106 8.71 9.88 -11.94
#